data_AF-A0A7C1Y0S5-F1
#
_entry.id   AF-A0A7C1Y0S5-F1
#
_cell.length_a   1.000
_cell.length_b   1.000
_cell.length_c   1.000
_cell.angle_alpha   90.00
_cell.angle_beta   90.00
_cell.angle_gamma   90.00
#
_symmetry.space_group_name_H-M   'P 1'
#
loop_
_entity.id
_entity.type
_entity.pdbx_description
1 polymer ?
#
loop_
_entity_poly.entity_id
_entity_poly.type
_entity_poly.pdbx_seq_one_letter_code
_entity_poly.pdbx_strand_id
1 'polypeptide(L)'
;MMKMLTVVKSLVAGFSVVFSATSLAVPPHLPDLVTDGNRWSITFYNDSSPQHTQWATQTLCFYQTGVVGTHQRYAWVSDSYPDWNGRATQEGDLVIMHGDFQWPFGTKNGGHDAMEWEIVTQSPKNLGAGHWTEWVENDRVGRTIGFGNAEFIRVGKCKAESLAKALEYGQTIPRKIGTDGRLETNPMGIQEDQLTDTKGN
;
A
#
# COMPACT_ATOMS: atom_id res chain seq x y z
N MET A 1 -74.77 -20.48 26.60
CA MET A 1 -74.39 -19.77 25.36
C MET A 1 -72.97 -19.27 25.51
N MET A 2 -72.02 -19.90 24.81
CA MET A 2 -70.59 -19.66 24.96
C MET A 2 -69.96 -19.69 23.56
N LYS A 3 -68.91 -18.86 23.38
CA LYS A 3 -67.89 -18.81 22.31
C LYS A 3 -67.89 -17.49 21.53
N MET A 4 -67.35 -16.46 22.18
CA MET A 4 -66.85 -15.25 21.52
C MET A 4 -65.38 -15.08 21.95
N LEU A 5 -64.51 -16.00 21.54
CA LEU A 5 -63.10 -15.96 21.95
C LEU A 5 -62.19 -16.73 20.99
N THR A 6 -62.20 -16.40 19.69
CA THR A 6 -61.24 -17.01 18.75
C THR A 6 -60.98 -16.19 17.49
N VAL A 7 -60.78 -14.87 17.57
CA VAL A 7 -60.29 -14.11 16.39
C VAL A 7 -59.36 -12.96 16.79
N VAL A 8 -58.37 -13.20 17.66
CA VAL A 8 -57.29 -12.22 17.91
C VAL A 8 -55.95 -12.93 18.13
N LYS A 9 -55.58 -13.85 17.23
CA LYS A 9 -54.26 -14.53 17.28
C LYS A 9 -53.51 -14.61 15.96
N SER A 10 -53.98 -13.94 14.90
CA SER A 10 -53.39 -14.10 13.56
C SER A 10 -52.87 -12.82 12.89
N LEU A 11 -52.74 -11.71 13.61
CA LEU A 11 -52.32 -10.42 13.01
C LEU A 11 -50.96 -9.88 13.44
N VAL A 12 -50.12 -10.69 14.11
CA VAL A 12 -48.79 -10.24 14.61
C VAL A 12 -47.62 -11.04 14.00
N ALA A 13 -47.86 -11.91 13.03
CA ALA A 13 -46.81 -12.73 12.40
C ALA A 13 -46.38 -12.22 11.00
N GLY A 14 -46.65 -10.95 10.67
CA GLY A 14 -46.47 -10.43 9.30
C GLY A 14 -45.52 -9.24 9.13
N PHE A 15 -44.89 -8.73 10.18
CA PHE A 15 -44.15 -7.46 10.12
C PHE A 15 -42.66 -7.57 10.48
N SER A 16 -42.08 -8.77 10.42
CA SER A 16 -40.66 -9.00 10.75
C SER A 16 -39.75 -9.21 9.54
N VAL A 17 -40.22 -8.94 8.31
CA VAL A 17 -39.31 -8.74 7.17
C VAL A 17 -38.74 -7.33 7.28
N VAL A 18 -37.99 -7.09 8.36
CA VAL A 18 -37.09 -5.95 8.48
C VAL A 18 -36.06 -6.17 7.39
N PHE A 19 -36.06 -5.28 6.39
CA PHE A 19 -35.13 -5.25 5.28
C PHE A 19 -33.73 -5.64 5.75
N SER A 20 -33.29 -6.86 5.43
CA SER A 20 -31.87 -7.19 5.41
C SER A 20 -31.29 -6.40 4.24
N ALA A 21 -31.00 -5.13 4.45
CA ALA A 21 -30.13 -4.39 3.56
C ALA A 21 -28.81 -5.15 3.58
N THR A 22 -28.50 -5.85 2.48
CA THR A 22 -27.17 -6.40 2.28
C THR A 22 -26.22 -5.21 2.33
N SER A 23 -25.46 -5.08 3.43
CA SER A 23 -24.36 -4.13 3.51
C SER A 23 -23.30 -4.61 2.55
N LEU A 24 -23.45 -4.25 1.28
CA LEU A 24 -22.42 -4.43 0.28
C LEU A 24 -21.34 -3.40 0.58
N ALA A 25 -20.08 -3.81 0.58
CA ALA A 25 -18.93 -2.92 0.70
C ALA A 25 -18.81 -2.12 -0.61
N VAL A 26 -19.70 -1.14 -0.80
CA VAL A 26 -19.75 -0.28 -1.98
C VAL A 26 -18.78 0.87 -1.78
N PRO A 27 -17.82 1.08 -2.70
CA PRO A 27 -16.93 2.24 -2.66
C PRO A 27 -17.67 3.59 -2.60
N PRO A 28 -17.05 4.63 -2.05
CA PRO A 28 -15.69 4.66 -1.51
C PRO A 28 -15.59 4.01 -0.12
N HIS A 29 -14.59 3.16 0.07
CA HIS A 29 -14.21 2.66 1.39
C HIS A 29 -13.51 3.78 2.13
N LEU A 30 -13.88 3.99 3.38
CA LEU A 30 -13.17 4.90 4.28
C LEU A 30 -12.62 4.10 5.46
N PRO A 31 -11.37 4.36 5.86
CA PRO A 31 -10.41 5.31 5.27
C PRO A 31 -9.90 4.88 3.89
N ASP A 32 -9.65 5.85 2.98
CA ASP A 32 -9.03 5.59 1.67
C ASP A 32 -7.58 6.09 1.62
N LEU A 33 -6.92 6.06 0.46
CA LEU A 33 -5.54 6.52 0.33
C LEU A 33 -5.36 8.02 0.07
N VAL A 34 -6.45 8.79 -0.13
CA VAL A 34 -6.38 10.17 -0.67
C VAL A 34 -7.19 11.22 0.11
N THR A 35 -8.33 10.82 0.67
CA THR A 35 -9.17 11.57 1.60
C THR A 35 -8.37 11.85 2.87
N ASP A 36 -8.39 13.11 3.32
CA ASP A 36 -7.58 13.65 4.43
C ASP A 36 -6.06 13.73 4.21
N GLY A 37 -5.59 13.43 3.00
CA GLY A 37 -4.21 13.68 2.59
C GLY A 37 -3.61 12.49 1.86
N ASN A 38 -3.05 12.71 0.68
CA ASN A 38 -2.59 11.64 -0.19
C ASN A 38 -1.11 11.27 -0.05
N ARG A 39 -0.42 11.78 0.97
CA ARG A 39 0.99 11.51 1.23
C ARG A 39 1.15 10.56 2.42
N TRP A 40 1.86 9.48 2.18
CA TRP A 40 2.13 8.44 3.18
C TRP A 40 3.63 8.24 3.34
N SER A 41 4.08 8.10 4.58
CA SER A 41 5.40 7.59 4.91
C SER A 41 5.34 6.07 4.92
N ILE A 42 6.33 5.41 4.34
CA ILE A 42 6.55 3.96 4.41
C ILE A 42 7.89 3.71 5.08
N THR A 43 7.91 2.91 6.14
CA THR A 43 9.12 2.51 6.85
C THR A 43 9.32 1.01 6.72
N PHE A 44 10.46 0.59 6.18
CA PHE A 44 10.82 -0.82 6.06
C PHE A 44 11.61 -1.31 7.27
N TYR A 45 11.26 -2.50 7.74
CA TYR A 45 11.91 -3.17 8.86
C TYR A 45 12.53 -4.49 8.40
N ASN A 46 13.75 -4.75 8.86
CA ASN A 46 14.41 -6.03 8.64
C ASN A 46 13.84 -7.11 9.54
N ASP A 47 13.00 -7.98 8.99
CA ASP A 47 12.40 -9.09 9.73
C ASP A 47 13.37 -10.25 10.00
N SER A 48 14.54 -10.26 9.36
CA SER A 48 15.60 -11.20 9.73
C SER A 48 16.33 -10.77 11.01
N SER A 49 16.10 -9.53 11.49
CA SER A 49 16.63 -9.04 12.76
C SER A 49 15.62 -9.27 13.90
N PRO A 50 15.99 -9.90 15.02
CA PRO A 50 15.10 -10.04 16.18
C PRO A 50 14.64 -8.71 16.78
N GLN A 51 15.31 -7.61 16.42
CA GLN A 51 14.99 -6.26 16.87
C GLN A 51 14.10 -5.50 15.87
N HIS A 52 13.75 -6.09 14.72
CA HIS A 52 13.08 -5.42 13.61
C HIS A 52 13.73 -4.07 13.30
N THR A 53 15.03 -4.12 12.99
CA THR A 53 15.81 -2.91 12.76
C THR A 53 15.24 -2.15 11.58
N GLN A 54 14.88 -0.88 11.78
CA GLN A 54 14.47 0.03 10.72
C GLN A 54 15.61 0.21 9.72
N TRP A 55 15.33 0.04 8.43
CA TRP A 55 16.31 0.24 7.36
C TRP A 55 16.10 1.56 6.63
N ALA A 56 14.96 1.73 5.98
CA ALA A 56 14.67 2.96 5.24
C ALA A 56 13.27 3.48 5.54
N THR A 57 13.13 4.80 5.47
CA THR A 57 11.84 5.48 5.42
C THR A 57 11.76 6.31 4.15
N GLN A 58 10.73 6.04 3.37
CA GLN A 58 10.41 6.76 2.14
C GLN A 58 9.02 7.36 2.24
N THR A 59 8.65 8.21 1.28
CA THR A 59 7.33 8.79 1.18
C THR A 59 6.73 8.58 -0.21
N LEU A 60 5.43 8.28 -0.21
CA LEU A 60 4.62 7.94 -1.37
C LEU A 60 3.43 8.88 -1.49
N CYS A 61 3.09 9.20 -2.73
CA CYS A 61 1.99 10.06 -3.11
C CYS A 61 0.95 9.30 -3.93
N PHE A 62 -0.27 9.15 -3.40
CA PHE A 62 -1.36 8.44 -4.06
C PHE A 62 -2.26 9.38 -4.87
N TYR A 63 -2.73 8.89 -6.01
CA TYR A 63 -3.66 9.59 -6.90
C TYR A 63 -4.75 8.61 -7.32
N GLN A 64 -6.01 8.91 -7.00
CA GLN A 64 -7.13 8.05 -7.39
C GLN A 64 -7.29 8.06 -8.92
N THR A 65 -7.43 6.88 -9.51
CA THR A 65 -7.53 6.67 -10.96
C THR A 65 -8.87 6.09 -11.39
N GLY A 66 -9.67 5.57 -10.46
CA GLY A 66 -11.02 5.10 -10.73
C GLY A 66 -11.52 4.09 -9.70
N VAL A 67 -12.60 3.41 -10.05
CA VAL A 67 -13.21 2.30 -9.30
C VAL A 67 -13.50 1.16 -10.27
N VAL A 68 -13.15 -0.08 -9.91
CA VAL A 68 -13.41 -1.30 -10.69
C VAL A 68 -14.06 -2.33 -9.79
N GLY A 69 -15.34 -2.63 -10.03
CA GLY A 69 -16.14 -3.45 -9.12
C GLY A 69 -16.23 -2.79 -7.74
N THR A 70 -15.84 -3.51 -6.70
CA THR A 70 -15.75 -3.02 -5.30
C THR A 70 -14.39 -2.40 -4.96
N HIS A 71 -13.46 -2.29 -5.91
CA HIS A 71 -12.10 -1.82 -5.64
C HIS A 71 -11.88 -0.36 -6.05
N GLN A 72 -11.32 0.45 -5.16
CA GLN A 72 -10.73 1.74 -5.51
C GLN A 72 -9.35 1.52 -6.13
N ARG A 73 -9.04 2.25 -7.22
CA ARG A 73 -7.78 2.13 -7.96
C ARG A 73 -6.96 3.41 -7.83
N TYR A 74 -5.65 3.26 -7.65
CA TYR A 74 -4.73 4.38 -7.52
C TYR A 74 -3.49 4.18 -8.39
N ALA A 75 -2.89 5.30 -8.78
CA ALA A 75 -1.47 5.37 -9.09
C ALA A 75 -0.75 5.94 -7.87
N TRP A 76 0.53 5.61 -7.71
CA TRP A 76 1.36 6.20 -6.68
C TRP A 76 2.75 6.53 -7.22
N VAL A 77 3.38 7.54 -6.63
CA VAL A 77 4.72 8.02 -6.98
C VAL A 77 5.46 8.38 -5.71
N SER A 78 6.73 8.00 -5.59
CA SER A 78 7.57 8.45 -4.49
C SER A 78 7.99 9.90 -4.67
N ASP A 79 7.94 10.67 -3.59
CA ASP A 79 8.51 12.02 -3.54
C ASP A 79 9.82 12.06 -2.74
N SER A 80 10.39 10.89 -2.37
CA SER A 80 11.64 10.75 -1.63
C SER A 80 12.67 9.81 -2.25
N TYR A 81 12.28 9.00 -3.24
CA TYR A 81 13.18 8.10 -3.98
C TYR A 81 12.99 8.29 -5.50
N PRO A 82 14.06 8.35 -6.29
CA PRO A 82 13.97 8.63 -7.72
C PRO A 82 13.23 7.56 -8.52
N ASP A 83 12.34 8.03 -9.38
CA ASP A 83 11.64 7.24 -10.40
C ASP A 83 10.97 5.98 -9.83
N TRP A 84 10.51 6.03 -8.57
CA TRP A 84 9.81 4.94 -7.90
C TRP A 84 8.31 5.19 -7.92
N ASN A 85 7.57 4.38 -8.67
CA ASN A 85 6.15 4.60 -8.92
C ASN A 85 5.42 3.33 -9.30
N GLY A 86 4.08 3.35 -9.24
CA GLY A 86 3.31 2.15 -9.55
C GLY A 86 1.79 2.30 -9.45
N ARG A 87 1.13 1.17 -9.19
CA ARG A 87 -0.32 1.05 -9.08
C ARG A 87 -0.72 0.42 -7.76
N ALA A 88 -1.90 0.79 -7.27
CA ALA A 88 -2.50 0.19 -6.08
C ALA A 88 -3.99 -0.07 -6.30
N THR A 89 -4.50 -1.07 -5.59
CA THR A 89 -5.91 -1.38 -5.47
C THR A 89 -6.28 -1.49 -4.00
N GLN A 90 -7.46 -1.02 -3.64
CA GLN A 90 -7.97 -1.07 -2.28
C GLN A 90 -9.38 -1.66 -2.27
N GLU A 91 -9.64 -2.57 -1.32
CA GLU A 91 -10.97 -3.05 -0.98
C GLU A 91 -11.10 -3.10 0.56
N GLY A 92 -12.03 -2.32 1.11
CA GLY A 92 -12.06 -2.07 2.55
C GLY A 92 -10.74 -1.47 3.03
N ASP A 93 -10.15 -2.09 4.05
CA ASP A 93 -8.87 -1.66 4.62
C ASP A 93 -7.66 -2.30 3.92
N LEU A 94 -7.86 -3.34 3.10
CA LEU A 94 -6.78 -4.05 2.41
C LEU A 94 -6.33 -3.27 1.17
N VAL A 95 -5.01 -3.10 1.06
CA VAL A 95 -4.33 -2.44 -0.05
C VAL A 95 -3.29 -3.39 -0.64
N ILE A 96 -3.39 -3.61 -1.95
CA ILE A 96 -2.42 -4.39 -2.72
C ILE A 96 -1.83 -3.45 -3.77
N MET A 97 -0.50 -3.38 -3.83
CA MET A 97 0.19 -2.48 -4.75
C MET A 97 1.48 -3.09 -5.29
N HIS A 98 1.86 -2.61 -6.46
CA HIS A 98 3.10 -2.96 -7.11
C HIS A 98 3.68 -1.73 -7.81
N GLY A 99 4.98 -1.75 -8.09
CA GLY A 99 5.65 -0.67 -8.79
C GLY A 99 7.04 -1.04 -9.27
N ASP A 100 7.66 -0.06 -9.89
CA ASP A 100 9.00 -0.17 -10.45
C ASP A 100 9.83 1.00 -9.91
N PHE A 101 11.15 0.78 -9.80
CA PHE A 101 12.12 1.81 -9.46
C PHE A 101 13.36 1.72 -10.35
N GLN A 102 14.02 2.87 -10.50
CA GLN A 102 15.28 2.89 -11.23
C GLN A 102 16.38 2.17 -10.44
N TRP A 103 16.85 1.03 -10.94
CA TRP A 103 18.02 0.34 -10.39
C TRP A 103 19.32 0.93 -10.97
N PRO A 104 20.37 1.19 -10.16
CA PRO A 104 21.58 1.87 -10.62
C PRO A 104 22.42 1.03 -11.58
N PHE A 105 22.16 -0.28 -11.68
CA PHE A 105 22.91 -1.20 -12.53
C PHE A 105 22.25 -1.49 -13.89
N GLY A 106 21.28 -0.67 -14.29
CA GLY A 106 20.89 -0.56 -15.70
C GLY A 106 20.25 -1.81 -16.32
N THR A 107 19.59 -2.64 -15.53
CA THR A 107 18.64 -3.59 -16.11
C THR A 107 17.58 -2.77 -16.85
N LYS A 108 17.29 -3.13 -18.11
CA LYS A 108 16.32 -2.43 -18.96
C LYS A 108 14.92 -2.29 -18.30
N ASN A 109 14.65 -3.11 -17.28
CA ASN A 109 13.38 -3.21 -16.56
C ASN A 109 13.42 -2.63 -15.14
N GLY A 110 14.55 -2.06 -14.67
CA GLY A 110 14.66 -1.53 -13.30
C GLY A 110 14.59 -2.62 -12.22
N GLY A 111 14.26 -2.20 -11.00
CA GLY A 111 13.83 -3.06 -9.90
C GLY A 111 12.32 -2.98 -9.73
N HIS A 112 11.74 -3.99 -9.09
CA HIS A 112 10.30 -4.18 -8.93
C HIS A 112 9.93 -4.31 -7.46
N ASP A 113 8.74 -3.83 -7.14
CA ASP A 113 8.17 -3.89 -5.79
C ASP A 113 6.76 -4.46 -5.79
N ALA A 114 6.45 -5.16 -4.71
CA ALA A 114 5.11 -5.54 -4.32
C ALA A 114 4.92 -5.24 -2.84
N MET A 115 3.78 -4.65 -2.50
CA MET A 115 3.39 -4.41 -1.12
C MET A 115 1.94 -4.82 -0.92
N GLU A 116 1.67 -5.47 0.21
CA GLU A 116 0.34 -5.83 0.67
C GLU A 116 0.20 -5.36 2.11
N TRP A 117 -0.77 -4.50 2.40
CA TRP A 117 -0.92 -3.89 3.71
C TRP A 117 -2.36 -3.53 4.02
N GLU A 118 -2.67 -3.36 5.30
CA GLU A 118 -3.99 -2.99 5.77
C GLU A 118 -3.95 -1.64 6.49
N ILE A 119 -5.00 -0.83 6.32
CA ILE A 119 -5.21 0.36 7.15
C ILE A 119 -5.76 -0.08 8.51
N VAL A 120 -4.97 0.07 9.57
CA VAL A 120 -5.27 -0.48 10.91
C VAL A 120 -5.92 0.53 11.87
N THR A 121 -6.02 1.79 11.47
CA THR A 121 -6.68 2.83 12.27
C THR A 121 -7.56 3.72 11.40
N GLN A 122 -8.63 4.26 11.98
CA GLN A 122 -9.48 5.28 11.35
C GLN A 122 -9.25 6.62 12.05
N SER A 123 -8.27 7.39 11.57
CA SER A 123 -7.95 8.71 12.10
C SER A 123 -7.34 9.63 11.02
N PRO A 124 -7.25 10.95 11.23
CA PRO A 124 -6.52 11.82 10.30
C PRO A 124 -5.04 11.42 10.08
N LYS A 125 -4.46 10.65 11.00
CA LYS A 125 -3.13 10.05 10.90
C LYS A 125 -3.25 8.54 10.76
N ASN A 126 -4.02 8.09 9.76
CA ASN A 126 -4.17 6.66 9.50
C ASN A 126 -2.81 5.97 9.49
N LEU A 127 -2.78 4.84 10.18
CA LEU A 127 -1.68 3.91 10.25
C LEU A 127 -2.05 2.70 9.41
N GLY A 128 -1.07 2.14 8.73
CA GLY A 128 -1.16 0.87 8.07
C GLY A 128 0.05 0.01 8.39
N ALA A 129 -0.12 -1.30 8.25
CA ALA A 129 0.95 -2.26 8.44
C ALA A 129 0.79 -3.39 7.42
N GLY A 130 1.91 -3.94 6.99
CA GLY A 130 1.89 -5.04 6.03
C GLY A 130 3.28 -5.47 5.62
N HIS A 131 3.36 -5.99 4.41
CA HIS A 131 4.53 -6.61 3.86
C HIS A 131 5.02 -5.88 2.60
N TRP A 132 6.34 -5.79 2.43
CA TRP A 132 6.99 -5.24 1.25
C TRP A 132 8.05 -6.22 0.75
N THR A 133 7.99 -6.54 -0.54
CA THR A 133 8.97 -7.32 -1.28
C THR A 133 9.55 -6.49 -2.41
N GLU A 134 10.88 -6.46 -2.55
CA GLU A 134 11.56 -5.95 -3.75
C GLU A 134 12.32 -7.09 -4.44
N TRP A 135 12.38 -7.06 -5.77
CA TRP A 135 13.20 -7.95 -6.57
C TRP A 135 13.72 -7.27 -7.82
N VAL A 136 14.76 -7.85 -8.41
CA VAL A 136 15.26 -7.47 -9.74
C VAL A 136 15.17 -8.65 -10.68
N GLU A 137 14.93 -8.37 -11.96
CA GLU A 137 14.94 -9.39 -13.00
C GLU A 137 16.35 -9.98 -13.19
N ASN A 138 16.41 -11.30 -13.38
CA ASN A 138 17.63 -12.05 -13.69
C ASN A 138 17.45 -12.99 -14.90
N ASP A 139 16.52 -12.63 -15.79
CA ASP A 139 16.12 -13.41 -16.98
C ASP A 139 15.59 -14.83 -16.67
N ARG A 140 15.24 -15.14 -15.41
CA ARG A 140 14.73 -16.46 -15.00
C ARG A 140 13.55 -16.35 -14.04
N VAL A 141 13.83 -16.24 -12.74
CA VAL A 141 12.82 -16.30 -11.66
C VAL A 141 12.83 -15.03 -10.79
N GLY A 142 13.59 -14.01 -11.21
CA GLY A 142 13.89 -12.84 -10.40
C GLY A 142 14.93 -13.17 -9.32
N ARG A 143 15.52 -12.13 -8.75
CA ARG A 143 16.33 -12.18 -7.53
C ARG A 143 15.71 -11.25 -6.51
N THR A 144 15.17 -11.81 -5.44
CA THR A 144 14.64 -11.01 -4.32
C THR A 144 15.77 -10.20 -3.69
N ILE A 145 15.53 -8.91 -3.52
CA ILE A 145 16.43 -7.98 -2.83
C ILE A 145 16.07 -7.95 -1.35
N GLY A 146 14.78 -7.84 -1.04
CA GLY A 146 14.29 -7.76 0.33
C GLY A 146 12.87 -8.28 0.48
N PHE A 147 12.59 -8.83 1.65
CA PHE A 147 11.28 -9.24 2.13
C PHE A 147 11.19 -8.81 3.59
N GLY A 148 10.19 -8.02 3.95
CA GLY A 148 10.02 -7.59 5.33
C GLY A 148 8.77 -6.75 5.58
N ASN A 149 8.52 -6.49 6.85
CA ASN A 149 7.40 -5.70 7.29
C ASN A 149 7.59 -4.22 6.94
N ALA A 150 6.47 -3.58 6.63
CA ALA A 150 6.39 -2.16 6.36
C ALA A 150 5.31 -1.50 7.23
N GLU A 151 5.67 -0.37 7.83
CA GLU A 151 4.71 0.54 8.49
C GLU A 151 4.38 1.69 7.56
N PHE A 152 3.09 2.00 7.44
CA PHE A 152 2.56 3.11 6.66
C PHE A 152 1.93 4.15 7.59
N ILE A 153 2.26 5.42 7.39
CA ILE A 153 1.68 6.52 8.16
C ILE A 153 1.22 7.61 7.21
N ARG A 154 -0.04 8.04 7.31
CA ARG A 154 -0.48 9.24 6.58
C ARG A 154 0.20 10.48 7.17
N VAL A 155 0.95 11.20 6.34
CA VAL A 155 1.76 12.35 6.73
C VAL A 155 1.33 13.67 6.07
N GLY A 156 0.16 13.69 5.42
CA GLY A 156 -0.47 14.90 4.91
C GLY A 156 -0.68 14.86 3.40
N LYS A 157 -0.41 15.99 2.72
CA LYS A 157 -0.67 16.17 1.29
C LYS A 157 0.62 16.18 0.48
N CYS A 158 0.54 15.66 -0.75
CA CYS A 158 1.62 15.71 -1.71
C CYS A 158 1.85 17.13 -2.21
N LYS A 159 3.11 17.45 -2.53
CA LYS A 159 3.48 18.73 -3.14
C LYS A 159 2.99 18.83 -4.57
N ALA A 160 3.08 17.73 -5.33
CA ALA A 160 2.56 17.65 -6.67
C ALA A 160 1.03 17.52 -6.66
N GLU A 161 0.36 18.38 -7.41
CA GLU A 161 -1.11 18.45 -7.46
C GLU A 161 -1.73 17.38 -8.38
N SER A 162 -0.91 16.74 -9.22
CA SER A 162 -1.37 15.74 -10.19
C SER A 162 -0.34 14.64 -10.38
N LEU A 163 -0.80 13.47 -10.85
CA LEU A 163 0.05 12.34 -11.17
C LEU A 163 1.16 12.71 -12.18
N ALA A 164 0.83 13.45 -13.23
CA ALA A 164 1.80 13.86 -14.26
C ALA A 164 2.94 14.70 -13.66
N LYS A 165 2.61 15.72 -12.85
CA LYS A 165 3.61 16.54 -12.15
C LYS A 165 4.45 15.71 -11.16
N ALA A 166 3.84 14.72 -10.51
CA ALA A 166 4.54 13.84 -9.58
C ALA A 166 5.56 12.95 -10.28
N LEU A 167 5.19 12.37 -11.43
CA LEU A 167 6.09 11.57 -12.25
C LEU A 167 7.28 12.40 -12.76
N GLU A 168 7.03 13.61 -13.26
CA GLU A 168 8.09 14.53 -13.67
C GLU A 168 9.04 14.86 -12.50
N TYR A 169 8.49 15.18 -11.33
CA TYR A 169 9.30 15.44 -10.13
C TYR A 169 10.12 14.23 -9.69
N GLY A 170 9.52 13.03 -9.72
CA GLY A 170 10.17 11.78 -9.31
C GLY A 170 11.47 11.50 -10.07
N GLN A 171 11.56 11.91 -11.34
CA GLN A 171 12.77 11.76 -12.16
C GLN A 171 13.90 12.72 -11.75
N THR A 172 13.59 13.76 -10.98
CA THR A 172 14.56 14.79 -10.57
C THR A 172 15.13 14.56 -9.16
N ILE A 173 14.57 13.60 -8.43
CA ILE A 173 15.00 13.31 -7.05
C ILE A 173 16.43 12.76 -7.08
N PRO A 174 17.38 13.34 -6.34
CA PRO A 174 18.70 12.75 -6.23
C PRO A 174 18.65 11.47 -5.39
N ARG A 175 19.42 10.46 -5.78
CA ARG A 175 19.68 9.30 -4.91
C ARG A 175 20.39 9.78 -3.64
N LYS A 176 19.98 9.25 -2.49
CA LYS A 176 20.58 9.59 -1.21
C LYS A 176 21.88 8.81 -1.01
N ILE A 177 22.76 9.36 -0.20
CA ILE A 177 23.92 8.66 0.34
C ILE A 177 23.51 8.11 1.70
N GLY A 178 23.60 6.79 1.87
CA GLY A 178 23.34 6.10 3.12
C GLY A 178 24.35 6.48 4.21
N THR A 179 24.08 6.04 5.44
CA THR A 179 24.94 6.31 6.60
C THR A 179 26.33 5.66 6.50
N ASP A 180 26.47 4.66 5.63
CA ASP A 180 27.72 3.99 5.28
C ASP A 180 28.53 4.72 4.19
N GLY A 181 28.05 5.88 3.71
CA GLY A 181 28.68 6.67 2.66
C GLY A 181 28.46 6.12 1.24
N ARG A 182 27.63 5.08 1.08
CA ARG A 182 27.30 4.50 -0.24
C ARG A 182 25.99 5.06 -0.77
N LEU A 183 25.85 5.05 -2.09
CA LEU A 183 24.61 5.48 -2.74
C LEU A 183 23.49 4.48 -2.47
N GLU A 184 22.29 4.94 -2.10
CA GLU A 184 21.11 4.08 -2.00
C GLU A 184 20.80 3.47 -3.37
N THR A 185 20.75 2.14 -3.42
CA THR A 185 20.53 1.40 -4.67
C THR A 185 19.05 1.03 -4.87
N ASN A 186 18.30 0.81 -3.78
CA ASN A 186 16.86 0.54 -3.76
C ASN A 186 16.11 1.42 -2.74
N PRO A 187 14.77 1.53 -2.85
CA PRO A 187 13.94 2.22 -1.87
C PRO A 187 13.99 1.64 -0.45
N MET A 188 14.17 0.31 -0.26
CA MET A 188 14.37 -0.31 1.07
C MET A 188 15.69 0.06 1.75
N GLY A 189 16.63 0.71 1.06
CA GLY A 189 17.93 1.11 1.61
C GLY A 189 18.90 -0.07 1.86
N ILE A 190 18.65 -1.23 1.24
CA ILE A 190 19.47 -2.44 1.39
C ILE A 190 20.73 -2.30 0.54
N GLN A 191 21.90 -2.56 1.11
CA GLN A 191 23.13 -2.58 0.33
C GLN A 191 23.30 -3.91 -0.41
N GLU A 192 23.99 -3.88 -1.56
CA GLU A 192 24.18 -5.07 -2.40
C GLU A 192 24.87 -6.22 -1.64
N ASP A 193 25.82 -5.90 -0.76
CA ASP A 193 26.54 -6.87 0.06
C ASP A 193 25.69 -7.49 1.18
N GLN A 194 24.52 -6.91 1.46
CA GLN A 194 23.50 -7.43 2.37
C GLN A 194 22.47 -8.32 1.66
N LEU A 195 22.48 -8.36 0.32
CA LEU A 195 21.63 -9.24 -0.48
C LEU A 195 22.19 -10.66 -0.39
N THR A 196 21.64 -11.45 0.53
CA THR A 196 22.17 -12.73 1.02
C THR A 196 22.31 -13.86 -0.01
N ASP A 197 21.95 -13.66 -1.27
CA ASP A 197 22.12 -14.67 -2.32
C ASP A 197 23.49 -14.68 -3.03
N THR A 198 24.41 -13.76 -2.72
CA THR A 198 25.75 -13.75 -3.35
C THR A 198 26.78 -14.71 -2.73
N LYS A 199 26.42 -15.49 -1.73
CA LYS A 199 27.32 -16.49 -1.12
C LYS A 199 26.66 -17.86 -0.96
N GLY A 200 26.38 -18.54 -2.07
CA GLY A 200 26.17 -19.99 -2.02
C GLY A 200 25.28 -20.56 -3.11
N ASN A 201 25.88 -20.94 -4.23
CA ASN A 201 25.85 -22.30 -4.79
C ASN A 201 27.01 -22.48 -5.77
#